data_AF-A0A8T8CAE9-F1
#
_entry.id   AF-A0A8T8CAE9-F1
#
_cell.length_a   1.000
_cell.length_b   1.000
_cell.length_c   1.000
_cell.angle_alpha   90.00
_cell.angle_beta   90.00
_cell.angle_gamma   90.00
#
_symmetry.space_group_name_H-M   'P 1'
#
loop_
_entity.id
_entity.type
_entity.pdbx_description
1 polymer ?
#
loop_
_entity_poly.entity_id
_entity_poly.type
_entity_poly.pdbx_seq_one_letter_code
_entity_poly.pdbx_strand_id
1 'polypeptide(L)'
;MKNRFKLFVGVTAMALSLSAFAKPALHTATIDQHGNIVAQSSPWIKSVSYATQKDYFATYKVLFNEGQFKKAPGFCSVSSIDTSDHERLFYGHAKLGGAATAEQVNVLGLMVGKRGASGDSSMSFQLACSN
;
A
#
# COMPACT_ATOMS: atom_id res chain seq x y z
N MET A 1 -75.07 -3.57 25.14
CA MET A 1 -74.44 -4.91 25.22
C MET A 1 -73.80 -5.16 23.85
N LYS A 2 -72.55 -5.55 23.60
CA LYS A 2 -71.43 -6.18 24.32
C LYS A 2 -70.14 -5.72 23.56
N ASN A 3 -69.14 -5.16 24.24
CA ASN A 3 -67.83 -5.79 24.53
C ASN A 3 -66.77 -5.59 23.41
N ARG A 4 -65.85 -4.62 23.51
CA ARG A 4 -64.48 -4.71 24.09
C ARG A 4 -63.57 -5.81 23.50
N PHE A 5 -62.53 -5.42 22.75
CA PHE A 5 -61.09 -5.80 22.87
C PHE A 5 -60.36 -5.37 21.57
N LYS A 6 -59.40 -4.44 21.61
CA LYS A 6 -57.93 -4.68 21.60
C LYS A 6 -57.50 -5.51 20.38
N LEU A 7 -56.58 -5.08 19.51
CA LEU A 7 -55.21 -4.67 19.86
C LEU A 7 -54.58 -4.03 18.59
N PHE A 8 -54.06 -2.80 18.71
CA PHE A 8 -53.07 -2.30 17.75
C PHE A 8 -51.78 -3.08 18.00
N VAL A 9 -51.37 -3.92 17.06
CA VAL A 9 -50.01 -4.47 17.02
C VAL A 9 -49.34 -3.89 15.79
N GLY A 10 -48.88 -2.65 15.92
CA GLY A 10 -47.89 -2.09 15.01
C GLY A 10 -46.57 -2.80 15.27
N VAL A 11 -46.23 -3.78 14.44
CA VAL A 11 -44.88 -4.36 14.42
C VAL A 11 -43.99 -3.37 13.68
N THR A 12 -43.47 -2.38 14.39
CA THR A 12 -42.27 -1.64 13.94
C THR A 12 -41.10 -2.61 14.00
N ALA A 13 -40.84 -3.31 12.89
CA ALA A 13 -39.59 -3.99 12.67
C ALA A 13 -38.50 -2.92 12.56
N MET A 14 -37.75 -2.68 13.65
CA MET A 14 -36.49 -1.96 13.57
C MET A 14 -35.53 -2.82 12.75
N ALA A 15 -35.44 -2.53 11.46
CA ALA A 15 -34.31 -2.93 10.65
C ALA A 15 -33.08 -2.24 11.25
N LEU A 16 -32.39 -2.94 12.15
CA LEU A 16 -31.03 -2.59 12.53
C LEU A 16 -30.19 -2.75 11.26
N SER A 17 -30.03 -1.65 10.52
CA SER A 17 -28.99 -1.52 9.52
C SER A 17 -27.65 -1.63 10.25
N LEU A 18 -27.16 -2.87 10.38
CA LEU A 18 -25.77 -3.14 10.66
C LEU A 18 -24.97 -2.51 9.52
N SER A 19 -24.53 -1.28 9.71
CA SER A 19 -23.48 -0.69 8.91
C SER A 19 -22.23 -1.53 9.16
N ALA A 20 -22.09 -2.58 8.36
CA ALA A 20 -20.87 -3.36 8.29
C ALA A 20 -19.78 -2.40 7.81
N PHE A 21 -19.03 -1.83 8.76
CA PHE A 21 -17.81 -1.12 8.46
C PHE A 21 -16.88 -2.14 7.79
N ALA A 22 -16.76 -2.04 6.47
CA ALA A 22 -15.78 -2.81 5.74
C ALA A 22 -14.42 -2.53 6.37
N LYS A 23 -13.75 -3.58 6.88
CA LYS A 23 -12.40 -3.45 7.42
C LYS A 23 -11.52 -2.82 6.32
N PRO A 24 -10.61 -1.90 6.67
CA PRO A 24 -9.68 -1.33 5.69
C PRO A 24 -8.99 -2.46 4.93
N ALA A 25 -9.12 -2.45 3.60
CA ALA A 25 -8.45 -3.43 2.77
C ALA A 25 -6.95 -3.11 2.75
N LEU A 26 -6.13 -4.08 3.16
CA LEU A 26 -4.67 -3.99 3.07
C LEU A 26 -4.23 -4.58 1.72
N HIS A 27 -3.60 -3.75 0.91
CA HIS A 27 -3.01 -4.12 -0.36
C HIS A 27 -1.51 -4.30 -0.18
N THR A 28 -0.97 -5.43 -0.61
CA THR A 28 0.46 -5.74 -0.50
C THR A 28 1.06 -6.04 -1.85
N ALA A 29 2.32 -5.69 -2.06
CA ALA A 29 3.09 -6.05 -3.24
C ALA A 29 4.57 -6.23 -2.91
N THR A 30 5.21 -7.12 -3.65
CA THR A 30 6.67 -7.29 -3.68
C THR A 30 7.16 -6.81 -5.03
N ILE A 31 8.06 -5.82 -5.01
CA ILE A 31 8.67 -5.22 -6.20
C ILE A 31 10.16 -5.55 -6.16
N ASP A 32 10.71 -6.04 -7.27
CA ASP A 32 12.15 -6.30 -7.37
C ASP A 32 12.96 -5.01 -7.61
N GLN A 33 14.28 -5.13 -7.55
CA GLN A 33 15.22 -4.03 -7.74
C GLN A 33 15.10 -3.30 -9.09
N HIS A 34 14.47 -3.91 -10.10
CA HIS A 34 14.28 -3.34 -11.44
C HIS A 34 12.87 -2.76 -11.63
N GLY A 35 12.04 -2.78 -10.59
CA GLY A 35 10.67 -2.29 -10.64
C GLY A 35 9.66 -3.32 -11.15
N ASN A 36 10.01 -4.60 -11.26
CA ASN A 36 9.03 -5.61 -11.65
C ASN A 36 8.16 -6.00 -10.45
N ILE A 37 6.86 -6.16 -10.67
CA ILE A 37 5.94 -6.67 -9.66
C ILE A 37 6.09 -8.19 -9.62
N VAL A 38 6.74 -8.71 -8.57
CA VAL A 38 7.01 -10.14 -8.39
C VAL A 38 5.79 -10.85 -7.81
N ALA A 39 5.13 -10.21 -6.86
CA ALA A 39 3.93 -10.71 -6.22
C ALA A 39 3.07 -9.54 -5.74
N GLN A 40 1.76 -9.76 -5.66
CA GLN A 40 0.85 -8.82 -5.02
C GLN A 40 -0.36 -9.57 -4.46
N SER A 41 -1.07 -8.95 -3.51
CA SER A 41 -2.47 -9.28 -3.25
C SER A 41 -3.30 -9.10 -4.54
N SER A 42 -4.62 -9.28 -4.48
CA SER A 42 -5.51 -9.03 -5.63
C SER A 42 -5.05 -7.82 -6.48
N PRO A 43 -4.91 -7.95 -7.81
CA PRO A 43 -4.18 -6.98 -8.63
C PRO A 43 -4.64 -5.53 -8.40
N TRP A 44 -3.70 -4.68 -7.98
CA TRP A 44 -3.99 -3.30 -7.56
C TRP A 44 -2.97 -2.28 -8.06
N ILE A 45 -1.80 -2.73 -8.51
CA ILE A 45 -0.78 -1.89 -9.15
C ILE A 45 -0.93 -1.99 -10.67
N LYS A 46 -1.01 -0.84 -11.33
CA LYS A 46 -1.08 -0.70 -12.80
C LYS A 46 0.31 -0.84 -13.42
N SER A 47 1.28 -0.12 -12.89
CA SER A 47 2.67 -0.17 -13.36
C SER A 47 3.63 0.39 -12.31
N VAL A 48 4.91 0.11 -12.50
CA VAL A 48 5.99 0.71 -11.73
C VAL A 48 6.97 1.34 -12.73
N SER A 49 7.20 2.63 -12.60
CA SER A 49 8.26 3.31 -13.35
C SER A 49 9.49 3.41 -12.46
N TYR A 50 10.57 2.78 -12.90
CA TYR A 50 11.83 2.70 -12.18
C TYR A 50 12.90 3.56 -12.87
N ALA A 51 13.64 4.32 -12.07
CA ALA A 51 14.79 5.10 -12.52
C ALA A 51 15.88 5.04 -11.45
N THR A 52 17.14 5.00 -11.87
CA THR A 52 18.29 5.00 -10.97
C THR A 52 19.34 5.98 -11.45
N GLN A 53 20.08 6.52 -10.50
CA GLN A 53 21.25 7.34 -10.75
C GLN A 53 22.39 6.82 -9.87
N LYS A 54 23.55 6.59 -10.48
CA LYS A 54 24.75 6.15 -9.77
C LYS A 54 25.07 7.12 -8.63
N ASP A 55 25.39 6.55 -7.47
CA ASP A 55 25.75 7.27 -6.24
C ASP A 55 24.63 8.17 -5.69
N TYR A 56 23.39 7.90 -6.10
CA TYR A 56 22.19 8.57 -5.64
C TYR A 56 21.08 7.56 -5.33
N PHE A 57 19.86 8.03 -5.05
CA PHE A 57 18.74 7.15 -4.81
C PHE A 57 18.19 6.53 -6.11
N ALA A 58 17.68 5.31 -5.99
CA ALA A 58 16.78 4.72 -6.97
C ALA A 58 15.35 5.18 -6.67
N THR A 59 14.57 5.46 -7.70
CA THR A 59 13.17 5.89 -7.59
C THR A 59 12.25 4.88 -8.25
N TYR A 60 11.19 4.54 -7.55
CA TYR A 60 10.11 3.66 -8.01
C TYR A 60 8.79 4.41 -7.87
N LYS A 61 8.23 4.82 -9.00
CA LYS A 61 6.89 5.41 -9.05
C LYS A 61 5.89 4.28 -9.28
N VAL A 62 5.16 3.91 -8.23
CA VAL A 62 4.14 2.85 -8.28
C VAL A 62 2.80 3.49 -8.59
N LEU A 63 2.26 3.21 -9.77
CA LEU A 63 0.94 3.67 -10.19
C LEU A 63 -0.11 2.62 -9.82
N PHE A 64 -1.20 3.07 -9.22
CA PHE A 64 -2.32 2.20 -8.85
C PHE A 64 -3.27 1.99 -10.03
N ASN A 65 -4.04 0.90 -9.97
CA ASN A 65 -5.16 0.71 -10.88
C ASN A 65 -6.19 1.85 -10.73
N GLU A 66 -6.85 2.20 -11.83
CA GLU A 66 -7.87 3.25 -11.83
C GLU A 66 -8.99 2.89 -10.84
N GLY A 67 -9.30 3.82 -9.94
CA GLY A 67 -10.31 3.62 -8.90
C GLY A 67 -9.90 2.70 -7.76
N GLN A 68 -8.66 2.18 -7.73
CA GLN A 68 -8.16 1.34 -6.63
C GLN A 68 -8.29 2.04 -5.28
N PHE A 69 -7.89 3.32 -5.24
CA PHE A 69 -8.05 4.20 -4.09
C PHE A 69 -8.89 5.40 -4.50
N LYS A 70 -10.05 5.62 -3.84
CA LYS A 70 -10.94 6.77 -4.13
C LYS A 70 -10.39 8.10 -3.60
N LYS A 71 -9.50 8.02 -2.62
CA LYS A 71 -8.78 9.11 -1.95
C LYS A 71 -7.36 8.60 -1.66
N ALA A 72 -6.46 9.47 -1.22
CA ALA A 72 -5.14 9.01 -0.76
C ALA A 72 -5.28 7.87 0.28
N PRO A 73 -4.50 6.79 0.15
CA PRO A 73 -4.45 5.73 1.16
C PRO A 73 -4.25 6.33 2.56
N GLY A 74 -4.99 5.85 3.56
CA GLY A 74 -4.80 6.27 4.95
C GLY A 74 -3.41 5.89 5.49
N PHE A 75 -2.79 4.87 4.89
CA PHE A 75 -1.45 4.41 5.24
C PHE A 75 -0.77 3.76 4.04
N CYS A 76 0.53 4.01 3.90
CA CYS A 76 1.43 3.14 3.14
C CYS A 76 2.70 2.93 3.96
N SER A 77 3.31 1.75 3.81
CA SER A 77 4.62 1.42 4.37
C SER A 77 5.41 0.60 3.38
N VAL A 78 6.73 0.72 3.48
CA VAL A 78 7.67 -0.01 2.66
C VAL A 78 8.81 -0.54 3.52
N SER A 79 9.26 -1.76 3.20
CA SER A 79 10.45 -2.36 3.78
C SER A 79 11.34 -2.89 2.68
N SER A 80 12.65 -2.66 2.76
CA SER A 80 13.61 -3.40 1.94
C SER A 80 13.54 -4.88 2.32
N ILE A 81 13.67 -5.73 1.31
CA ILE A 81 13.78 -7.20 1.45
C ILE A 81 14.98 -7.73 0.66
N ASP A 82 15.78 -6.83 0.10
CA ASP A 82 16.90 -7.17 -0.76
C ASP A 82 18.07 -7.69 0.06
N THR A 83 18.43 -8.93 -0.19
CA THR A 83 19.54 -9.62 0.46
C THR A 83 20.58 -10.08 -0.57
N SER A 84 20.62 -9.45 -1.75
CA SER A 84 21.45 -9.90 -2.88
C SER A 84 22.95 -9.78 -2.61
N ASP A 85 23.38 -8.86 -1.75
CA ASP A 85 24.75 -8.77 -1.27
C ASP A 85 24.85 -8.24 0.16
N HIS A 86 26.07 -8.29 0.70
CA HIS A 86 26.37 -7.88 2.07
C HIS A 86 26.13 -6.38 2.30
N GLU A 87 26.45 -5.51 1.34
CA GLU A 87 26.24 -4.08 1.53
C GLU A 87 24.75 -3.74 1.58
N ARG A 88 23.94 -4.37 0.73
CA ARG A 88 22.49 -4.20 0.70
C ARG A 88 21.82 -4.72 1.97
N LEU A 89 22.32 -5.82 2.51
CA LEU A 89 21.85 -6.35 3.80
C LEU A 89 22.01 -5.36 4.95
N PHE A 90 23.15 -4.63 5.01
CA PHE A 90 23.45 -3.74 6.13
C PHE A 90 23.04 -2.29 5.91
N TYR A 91 23.09 -1.82 4.67
CA TYR A 91 22.91 -0.41 4.34
C TYR A 91 21.72 -0.16 3.41
N GLY A 92 21.10 -1.20 2.86
CA GLY A 92 20.03 -1.09 1.90
C GLY A 92 18.68 -0.77 2.55
N HIS A 93 18.10 0.36 2.16
CA HIS A 93 16.78 0.80 2.64
C HIS A 93 15.86 1.12 1.49
N ALA A 94 14.59 0.73 1.64
CA ALA A 94 13.49 1.30 0.89
C ALA A 94 12.70 2.26 1.79
N LYS A 95 12.31 3.42 1.26
CA LYS A 95 11.52 4.43 1.98
C LYS A 95 10.45 5.01 1.09
N LEU A 96 9.36 5.49 1.66
CA LEU A 96 8.41 6.30 0.89
C LEU A 96 9.07 7.63 0.53
N GLY A 97 9.01 8.00 -0.76
CA GLY A 97 9.50 9.28 -1.27
C GLY A 97 8.54 10.46 -1.04
N GLY A 98 7.42 10.22 -0.36
CA GLY A 98 6.41 11.23 -0.05
C GLY A 98 5.08 10.58 0.36
N ALA A 99 4.09 11.42 0.64
CA ALA A 99 2.73 10.94 0.88
C ALA A 99 2.15 10.28 -0.38
N ALA A 100 1.42 9.19 -0.22
CA ALA A 100 0.70 8.56 -1.31
C ALA A 100 -0.47 9.46 -1.77
N THR A 101 -0.79 9.42 -3.04
CA THR A 101 -2.01 10.01 -3.59
C THR A 101 -3.01 8.91 -3.89
N ALA A 102 -4.20 9.26 -4.39
CA ALA A 102 -5.17 8.29 -4.87
C ALA A 102 -4.66 7.47 -6.08
N GLU A 103 -3.65 7.97 -6.79
CA GLU A 103 -3.17 7.42 -8.07
C GLU A 103 -1.82 6.72 -7.96
N GLN A 104 -1.00 7.09 -6.98
CA GLN A 104 0.37 6.61 -6.91
C GLN A 104 1.00 6.73 -5.53
N VAL A 105 2.09 6.00 -5.35
CA VAL A 105 3.07 6.21 -4.28
C VAL A 105 4.48 6.14 -4.85
N ASN A 106 5.37 6.98 -4.34
CA ASN A 106 6.79 6.94 -4.69
C ASN A 106 7.56 6.19 -3.60
N VAL A 107 8.45 5.30 -4.03
CA VAL A 107 9.40 4.59 -3.16
C VAL A 107 10.81 4.96 -3.61
N LEU A 108 11.71 5.13 -2.65
CA LEU A 108 13.12 5.42 -2.84
C LEU A 108 13.95 4.27 -2.31
N GLY A 109 14.88 3.76 -3.13
CA GLY A 109 15.95 2.87 -2.73
C GLY A 109 17.21 3.67 -2.38
N LEU A 110 17.82 3.38 -1.24
CA LEU A 110 18.92 4.15 -0.65
C LEU A 110 19.95 3.21 0.01
N MET A 111 21.23 3.59 -0.07
CA MET A 111 22.30 3.01 0.75
C MET A 111 22.62 3.98 1.90
N VAL A 112 22.22 3.67 3.13
CA VAL A 112 22.37 4.57 4.29
C VAL A 112 23.44 4.03 5.23
N GLY A 113 24.35 4.89 5.68
CA GLY A 113 25.41 4.52 6.64
C GLY A 113 26.62 3.82 6.02
N LYS A 114 26.57 3.51 4.72
CA LYS A 114 27.71 3.02 3.95
C LYS A 114 28.80 4.11 3.87
N ARG A 115 30.06 3.73 4.05
CA ARG A 115 31.20 4.63 3.84
C ARG A 115 31.48 4.77 2.35
N GLY A 116 31.70 6.01 1.89
CA GLY A 116 32.00 6.30 0.49
C GLY A 116 30.75 6.41 -0.38
N ALA A 117 30.91 6.20 -1.68
CA ALA A 117 29.85 6.29 -2.67
C ALA A 117 28.79 5.20 -2.49
N SER A 118 27.51 5.56 -2.64
CA SER A 118 26.39 4.61 -2.53
C SER A 118 26.48 3.49 -3.57
N GLY A 119 26.99 3.77 -4.77
CA GLY A 119 26.97 2.85 -5.88
C GLY A 119 25.58 2.76 -6.50
N ASP A 120 25.07 1.54 -6.62
CA ASP A 120 23.69 1.30 -7.06
C ASP A 120 22.77 1.15 -5.83
N SER A 121 21.75 1.99 -5.73
CA SER A 121 20.79 2.00 -4.62
C SER A 121 19.46 1.28 -4.96
N SER A 122 19.40 0.60 -6.10
CA SER A 122 18.18 -0.04 -6.60
C SER A 122 17.82 -1.25 -5.77
N MET A 123 16.68 -1.28 -5.09
CA MET A 123 16.39 -2.21 -3.98
C MET A 123 15.14 -3.03 -4.28
N SER A 124 15.15 -4.31 -3.94
CA SER A 124 13.90 -5.09 -3.83
C SER A 124 13.17 -4.74 -2.53
N PHE A 125 11.84 -4.55 -2.58
CA PHE A 125 11.05 -4.12 -1.43
C PHE A 125 9.64 -4.71 -1.38
N GLN A 126 9.08 -4.73 -0.18
CA GLN A 126 7.67 -5.01 0.06
C GLN A 126 6.93 -3.70 0.36
N LEU A 127 5.85 -3.46 -0.37
CA LEU A 127 4.95 -2.30 -0.23
C LEU A 127 3.61 -2.76 0.33
N ALA A 128 3.10 -2.05 1.33
CA ALA A 128 1.77 -2.27 1.89
C ALA A 128 1.02 -0.94 1.97
N CYS A 129 -0.22 -0.89 1.48
CA CYS A 129 -1.08 0.30 1.53
C CYS A 129 -2.50 -0.05 1.98
N SER A 130 -3.11 0.80 2.80
CA SER A 130 -4.48 0.67 3.30
C SER A 130 -5.32 1.88 2.90
N ASN A 131 -6.59 1.62 2.57
CA ASN A 131 -7.62 2.65 2.47
C ASN A 131 -7.87 3.38 3.80
#